data_AF-A0A3P1C390-F1
#
_entry.id   AF-A0A3P1C390-F1
#
_cell.length_a   1.000
_cell.length_b   1.000
_cell.length_c   1.000
_cell.angle_alpha   90.00
_cell.angle_beta   90.00
_cell.angle_gamma   90.00
#
_symmetry.space_group_name_H-M   'P 1'
#
loop_
_entity.id
_entity.type
_entity.pdbx_description
1 polymer ?
#
loop_
_entity_poly.entity_id
_entity_poly.type
_entity_poly.pdbx_seq_one_letter_code
_entity_poly.pdbx_strand_id
1 'polypeptide(L)'
;MDDGEKIDLDALLEEMKRGQEHTLAFLRERGHELDLIEWLRVPEYAEKYGITPQVVEDWISAGVIPTNCVDAIPIKHGIRIIIDRPYQ
;
A
#
# COMPACT_ATOMS: atom_id res chain seq x y z
N MET A 1 -34.87 -16.03 26.31
CA MET A 1 -34.31 -16.86 25.21
C MET A 1 -33.70 -15.83 24.29
N ASP A 2 -32.37 -15.73 24.33
CA ASP A 2 -31.62 -14.76 23.53
C ASP A 2 -31.28 -15.47 22.22
N ASP A 3 -32.15 -15.30 21.22
CA ASP A 3 -31.88 -15.75 19.86
C ASP A 3 -30.78 -14.85 19.31
N GLY A 4 -29.53 -15.24 19.58
CA GLY A 4 -28.35 -14.63 18.99
C GLY A 4 -28.46 -14.70 17.47
N GLU A 5 -28.92 -13.61 16.88
CA GLU A 5 -28.95 -13.39 15.44
C GLU A 5 -27.56 -13.75 14.90
N LYS A 6 -27.48 -14.87 14.17
CA LYS A 6 -26.25 -15.27 13.51
C LYS A 6 -25.95 -14.21 12.47
N ILE A 7 -25.09 -13.27 12.85
CA ILE A 7 -24.53 -12.29 11.92
C ILE A 7 -23.87 -13.11 10.83
N ASP A 8 -24.45 -13.06 9.63
CA ASP A 8 -23.85 -13.61 8.44
C ASP A 8 -22.68 -12.70 8.08
N LEU A 9 -21.52 -13.06 8.66
CA LEU A 9 -20.29 -12.30 8.53
C LEU A 9 -19.88 -12.15 7.07
N ASP A 10 -20.18 -13.15 6.23
CA ASP A 10 -19.90 -13.12 4.80
C ASP A 10 -20.80 -12.09 4.10
N ALA A 11 -22.09 -12.06 4.43
CA ALA A 11 -23.01 -11.04 3.91
C ALA A 11 -22.59 -9.62 4.31
N LEU A 12 -22.15 -9.44 5.57
CA LEU A 12 -21.67 -8.16 6.08
C LEU A 12 -20.38 -7.71 5.38
N LEU A 13 -19.43 -8.63 5.16
CA LEU A 13 -18.18 -8.35 4.47
C LEU A 13 -18.42 -7.98 3.00
N GLU A 14 -19.36 -8.64 2.32
CA GLU A 14 -19.72 -8.32 0.94
C GLU A 14 -20.44 -6.97 0.83
N GLU A 15 -21.25 -6.58 1.82
CA GLU A 15 -21.84 -5.25 1.88
C GLU A 15 -20.77 -4.16 2.07
N MET A 16 -19.81 -4.38 2.96
CA MET A 16 -18.70 -3.45 3.18
C MET A 16 -17.84 -3.26 1.93
N LYS A 17 -17.50 -4.35 1.22
CA LYS A 17 -16.74 -4.28 -0.04
C LYS A 17 -17.47 -3.45 -1.10
N ARG A 18 -18.77 -3.67 -1.28
CA ARG A 18 -19.60 -2.89 -2.22
C ARG A 18 -19.60 -1.40 -1.88
N GLY A 19 -19.69 -1.05 -0.60
CA GLY A 19 -19.62 0.35 -0.15
C GLY A 19 -18.26 1.01 -0.43
N GLN A 20 -17.17 0.26 -0.25
CA GLN A 20 -15.81 0.73 -0.56
C GLN A 20 -15.61 0.95 -2.06
N GLU A 21 -16.03 -0.01 -2.89
CA GLU A 21 -15.96 0.12 -4.36
C GLU A 21 -16.72 1.33 -4.87
N HIS A 22 -17.92 1.58 -4.33
CA HIS A 22 -18.75 2.72 -4.72
C HIS A 22 -18.11 4.06 -4.32
N THR A 23 -17.45 4.11 -3.16
CA THR A 23 -16.72 5.29 -2.69
C THR A 23 -15.49 5.56 -3.56
N LEU A 24 -14.74 4.52 -3.91
CA LEU A 24 -13.58 4.63 -4.80
C LEU A 24 -13.96 5.08 -6.21
N ALA A 25 -15.06 4.55 -6.75
CA ALA A 25 -15.60 4.96 -8.05
C ALA A 25 -16.02 6.44 -8.06
N PHE A 26 -16.72 6.88 -7.02
CA PHE A 26 -17.14 8.28 -6.85
C PHE A 26 -15.96 9.27 -6.77
N LEU A 27 -14.88 8.89 -6.08
CA LEU A 27 -13.68 9.72 -5.97
C LEU A 27 -12.94 9.82 -7.33
N ARG A 28 -12.85 8.72 -8.07
CA ARG A 28 -12.29 8.68 -9.43
C ARG A 28 -13.08 9.56 -10.42
N GLU A 29 -14.42 9.49 -10.41
CA GLU A 29 -15.27 10.30 -11.30
C GLU A 29 -15.14 11.81 -11.06
N ARG A 30 -14.77 12.23 -9.85
CA ARG A 30 -14.58 13.64 -9.49
C ARG A 30 -13.16 14.15 -9.74
N GLY A 31 -12.31 13.37 -10.42
CA GLY A 31 -10.93 13.77 -10.72
C GLY A 31 -10.00 13.75 -9.50
N HIS A 32 -10.45 13.19 -8.38
CA HIS A 32 -9.58 12.82 -7.28
C HIS A 32 -9.02 11.44 -7.62
N GLU A 33 -7.92 11.41 -8.39
CA GLU A 33 -7.04 10.24 -8.41
C GLU A 33 -6.53 10.06 -6.98
N LEU A 34 -7.18 9.15 -6.25
CA LEU A 34 -6.60 8.62 -5.04
C LEU A 34 -5.36 7.85 -5.48
N ASP A 35 -4.22 8.48 -5.34
CA ASP A 35 -2.93 7.82 -5.45
C ASP A 35 -2.80 6.88 -4.25
N LEU A 36 -3.43 5.71 -4.36
CA LEU A 36 -3.37 4.63 -3.37
C LEU A 36 -2.00 3.93 -3.41
N ILE A 37 -1.01 4.55 -4.06
CA ILE A 37 0.35 4.09 -4.05
C ILE A 37 0.82 4.08 -2.60
N GLU A 38 0.98 2.87 -2.08
CA GLU A 38 1.50 2.64 -0.75
C GLU A 38 3.01 2.86 -0.80
N TRP A 39 3.49 3.82 -0.01
CA TRP A 39 4.90 4.10 0.14
C TRP A 39 5.40 3.39 1.38
N LEU A 40 6.35 2.48 1.21
CA LEU A 40 6.94 1.72 2.31
C LEU A 40 8.33 2.25 2.61
N ARG A 41 8.71 2.28 3.88
CA ARG A 41 10.13 2.47 4.22
C ARG A 41 10.92 1.26 3.72
N VAL A 42 12.19 1.47 3.40
CA VAL A 42 13.10 0.40 2.96
C VAL A 42 13.03 -0.87 3.84
N PRO A 43 13.00 -0.80 5.18
CA PRO A 43 12.85 -2.00 6.01
C PRO A 43 11.50 -2.72 5.85
N GLU A 44 10.41 -1.97 5.68
CA GLU A 44 9.05 -2.53 5.54
C GLU A 44 8.90 -3.23 4.19
N TYR A 45 9.43 -2.62 3.13
CA TYR A 45 9.49 -3.25 1.81
C TYR A 45 10.34 -4.52 1.83
N ALA A 46 11.52 -4.46 2.46
CA ALA A 46 12.41 -5.61 2.59
C ALA A 46 11.72 -6.79 3.30
N GLU A 47 11.01 -6.51 4.40
CA GLU A 47 10.22 -7.50 5.13
C GLU A 47 9.09 -8.08 4.27
N LYS A 48 8.31 -7.23 3.59
CA LYS A 48 7.19 -7.65 2.73
C LYS A 48 7.62 -8.58 1.60
N TYR A 49 8.77 -8.30 0.97
CA TYR A 49 9.27 -9.07 -0.18
C TYR A 49 10.29 -10.15 0.20
N GLY A 50 10.56 -10.36 1.49
CA GLY A 50 11.48 -11.39 1.98
C GLY A 50 12.94 -11.17 1.54
N ILE A 51 13.34 -9.92 1.33
CA ILE A 51 14.71 -9.53 0.95
C ILE A 51 15.35 -8.70 2.07
N THR A 52 16.66 -8.43 1.97
CA THR A 52 17.34 -7.61 2.97
C THR A 52 17.25 -6.12 2.60
N PRO A 53 17.28 -5.19 3.58
CA PRO A 53 17.37 -3.76 3.31
C PRO A 53 18.58 -3.39 2.42
N GLN A 54 19.70 -4.12 2.54
CA GLN A 54 20.87 -3.92 1.69
C GLN A 54 20.56 -4.21 0.21
N VAL A 55 19.81 -5.27 -0.09
CA VAL A 55 19.40 -5.60 -1.47
C VAL A 55 18.54 -4.49 -2.06
N VAL A 56 17.65 -3.91 -1.26
CA VAL A 56 16.83 -2.76 -1.69
C VAL A 56 17.70 -1.54 -2.01
N GLU A 57 18.70 -1.25 -1.17
CA GLU A 57 19.65 -0.15 -1.40
C GLU A 57 20.51 -0.37 -2.66
N ASP A 58 20.91 -1.62 -2.90
CA ASP A 58 21.63 -2.01 -4.11
C ASP A 58 20.73 -1.86 -5.36
N TRP A 59 19.44 -2.19 -5.27
CA TRP A 59 18.47 -2.00 -6.36
C TRP A 59 18.21 -0.54 -6.68
N ILE A 60 18.15 0.33 -5.67
CA ILE A 60 18.06 1.78 -5.85
C ILE A 60 19.32 2.28 -6.56
N SER A 61 20.50 1.84 -6.12
CA SER A 61 21.78 2.26 -6.70
C SER A 61 22.00 1.75 -8.13
N ALA A 62 21.51 0.55 -8.43
CA ALA A 62 21.57 -0.07 -9.75
C ALA A 62 20.47 0.42 -10.71
N GLY A 63 19.49 1.18 -10.22
CA GLY A 63 18.35 1.66 -11.01
C GLY A 63 17.29 0.59 -11.31
N VAL A 64 17.33 -0.57 -10.65
CA VAL A 64 16.27 -1.59 -10.68
C VAL A 64 14.98 -1.01 -10.08
N ILE A 65 15.11 -0.28 -8.98
CA ILE A 65 14.07 0.63 -8.51
C ILE A 65 14.33 1.98 -9.18
N PRO A 66 13.45 2.44 -10.08
CA PRO A 66 13.66 3.71 -10.74
C PRO A 66 13.51 4.87 -9.75
N THR A 67 14.20 5.98 -10.01
CA THR A 67 14.25 7.12 -9.08
C THR A 67 12.90 7.77 -8.82
N ASN A 68 11.96 7.71 -9.76
CA ASN A 68 10.59 8.19 -9.55
C ASN A 68 9.76 7.30 -8.62
N CYS A 69 10.30 6.16 -8.20
CA CYS A 69 9.70 5.25 -7.23
C CYS A 69 10.40 5.30 -5.86
N VAL A 70 11.29 6.28 -5.66
CA VAL A 70 12.02 6.50 -4.41
C VAL A 70 11.81 7.96 -3.97
N ASP A 71 11.45 8.16 -2.72
CA ASP A 71 11.34 9.50 -2.12
C ASP A 71 11.96 9.50 -0.72
N ALA A 72 12.16 10.67 -0.13
CA ALA A 72 12.76 10.84 1.19
C ALA A 72 11.90 11.73 2.08
N ILE A 73 11.54 11.21 3.26
CA ILE A 73 10.79 11.96 4.27
C ILE A 73 11.77 12.88 5.04
N PRO A 74 11.58 14.21 5.03
CA PRO A 74 12.56 15.18 5.57
C PRO A 74 12.58 15.29 7.11
N ILE A 75 11.85 14.45 7.83
CA ILE A 75 11.48 14.69 9.24
C ILE A 75 12.54 14.16 10.24
N LYS A 76 13.41 13.22 9.82
CA LYS A 76 14.54 12.70 10.61
C LYS A 76 15.51 11.94 9.69
N HIS A 77 16.76 12.40 9.51
CA HIS A 77 17.81 11.69 8.76
C HIS A 77 17.35 11.02 7.44
N GLY A 78 16.57 11.73 6.62
CA GLY A 78 16.19 11.30 5.27
C GLY A 78 15.73 9.84 5.19
N ILE A 79 14.60 9.51 5.81
CA ILE A 79 14.03 8.16 5.70
C ILE A 79 13.60 7.96 4.24
N ARG A 80 14.26 7.02 3.55
CA ARG A 80 13.87 6.61 2.20
C ARG A 80 12.61 5.76 2.23
N ILE A 81 11.66 6.16 1.39
CA ILE A 81 10.44 5.43 1.10
C ILE A 81 10.44 5.02 -0.37
N ILE A 82 9.82 3.88 -0.66
CA ILE A 82 9.73 3.32 -1.98
C ILE A 82 8.30 2.88 -2.28
N ILE A 83 7.91 2.98 -3.55
CA ILE A 83 6.60 2.54 -4.02
C ILE A 83 6.49 1.02 -3.86
N ASP A 84 5.42 0.58 -3.19
CA ASP A 84 5.10 -0.80 -2.94
C ASP A 84 4.62 -1.53 -4.21
N ARG A 85 5.58 -2.08 -4.94
CA ARG A 85 5.36 -2.95 -6.09
C ARG A 85 6.54 -3.91 -6.24
N PRO A 86 6.36 -5.07 -6.88
CA PRO A 86 7.48 -5.93 -7.21
C PRO A 86 8.39 -5.25 -8.25
N TYR A 87 9.70 -5.22 -7.98
CA TYR A 87 10.73 -4.88 -8.97
C TYR A 87 11.49 -6.17 -9.33
N GLN A 88 11.83 -6.35 -10.60
CA GLN A 88 12.55 -7.50 -11.16
C GLN A 88 13.63 -7.05 -12.12
#